data_AF-A0A2E0TAG1-F1
#
_entry.id   AF-A0A2E0TAG1-F1
#
_cell.length_a   1.000
_cell.length_b   1.000
_cell.length_c   1.000
_cell.angle_alpha   90.00
_cell.angle_beta   90.00
_cell.angle_gamma   90.00
#
_symmetry.space_group_name_H-M   'P 1'
#
loop_
_entity.id
_entity.type
_entity.pdbx_description
1 polymer ?
#
loop_
_entity_poly.entity_id
_entity_poly.type
_entity_poly.pdbx_seq_one_letter_code
_entity_poly.pdbx_strand_id
1 'polypeptide(L)'
;MRGKKRAQRAKKRAQGRAARQRSAPPTKGAKRQKSASSGQPKKKKRRSKAEPVLPGQLVFAEARIQDGRHWLRPDAVVVLLVKFLLAVYATKYGMKLHGLVLMSTHYHLLFTDVRG
;
A
#
# COMPACT_ATOMS: atom_id res chain seq x y z
N MET A 1 -25.83 -22.22 38.12
CA MET A 1 -24.43 -22.58 38.47
C MET A 1 -23.33 -21.93 37.59
N ARG A 2 -23.57 -20.85 36.81
CA ARG A 2 -22.58 -20.27 35.87
C ARG A 2 -21.86 -18.97 36.32
N GLY A 3 -22.30 -18.32 37.38
CA GLY A 3 -21.72 -17.04 37.86
C GLY A 3 -20.42 -17.16 38.66
N LYS A 4 -20.25 -18.25 39.43
CA LYS A 4 -19.11 -18.42 40.36
C LYS A 4 -17.75 -18.62 39.66
N LYS A 5 -17.73 -19.23 38.46
CA LYS A 5 -16.49 -19.46 37.68
C LYS A 5 -15.90 -18.17 37.06
N ARG A 6 -16.74 -17.15 36.78
CA ARG A 6 -16.29 -15.90 36.14
C ARG A 6 -15.56 -14.97 37.13
N ALA A 7 -15.99 -14.96 38.39
CA ALA A 7 -15.35 -14.19 39.47
C ALA A 7 -13.96 -14.74 39.85
N GLN A 8 -13.79 -16.07 39.85
CA GLN A 8 -12.50 -16.70 40.14
C GLN A 8 -11.44 -16.39 39.06
N ARG A 9 -11.84 -16.30 37.79
CA ARG A 9 -10.93 -16.00 36.68
C ARG A 9 -10.45 -14.54 36.67
N ALA A 10 -11.27 -13.61 37.18
CA ALA A 10 -10.90 -12.21 37.34
C ALA A 10 -9.87 -12.00 38.48
N LYS A 11 -10.05 -12.69 39.62
CA LYS A 11 -9.08 -12.65 40.74
C LYS A 11 -7.69 -13.20 40.34
N LYS A 12 -7.64 -14.28 39.55
CA LYS A 12 -6.38 -14.86 39.05
C LYS A 12 -5.61 -13.90 38.10
N ARG A 13 -6.34 -13.10 37.30
CA ARG A 13 -5.75 -12.08 36.40
C ARG A 13 -5.21 -10.86 37.16
N ALA A 14 -5.84 -10.47 38.27
CA ALA A 14 -5.36 -9.36 39.10
C ALA A 14 -4.06 -9.72 39.83
N GLN A 15 -3.96 -10.95 40.35
CA GLN A 15 -2.75 -11.44 41.04
C GLN A 15 -1.54 -11.56 40.11
N GLY A 16 -1.75 -11.96 38.84
CA GLY A 16 -0.67 -12.00 37.83
C GLY A 16 -0.15 -10.62 37.40
N ARG A 17 -0.96 -9.56 37.54
CA ARG A 17 -0.53 -8.18 37.23
C ARG A 17 0.29 -7.55 38.37
N ALA A 18 -0.02 -7.88 39.62
CA ALA A 18 0.72 -7.40 40.80
C ALA A 18 2.12 -8.03 40.89
N ALA A 19 2.28 -9.29 40.49
CA ALA A 19 3.59 -9.98 40.49
C ALA A 19 4.58 -9.44 39.43
N ARG A 20 4.09 -8.74 38.40
CA ARG A 20 4.92 -8.23 37.30
C ARG A 20 5.51 -6.84 37.55
N GLN A 21 5.13 -6.18 38.65
CA GLN A 21 5.58 -4.83 39.00
C GLN A 21 6.73 -4.80 40.02
N ARG A 22 7.32 -5.95 40.37
CA ARG A 22 8.51 -6.04 41.22
C ARG A 22 9.72 -6.53 40.42
N SER A 23 10.22 -5.70 39.52
CA SER A 23 11.55 -5.89 38.93
C SER A 23 12.38 -4.63 39.20
N ALA A 24 13.26 -4.75 40.20
CA ALA A 24 14.50 -4.04 40.52
C ALA A 24 14.57 -2.49 40.42
N PRO A 25 15.23 -1.81 41.38
CA PRO A 25 15.47 -0.37 41.30
C PRO A 25 16.43 -0.02 40.16
N PRO A 26 16.35 1.20 39.58
CA PRO A 26 17.28 1.64 38.54
C PRO A 26 18.66 1.85 39.17
N THR A 27 19.65 1.08 38.72
CA THR A 27 21.05 1.33 39.03
C THR A 27 21.46 2.68 38.45
N LYS A 28 21.83 3.61 39.33
CA LYS A 28 22.50 4.86 38.97
C LYS A 28 23.81 4.53 38.28
N GLY A 29 24.04 5.12 37.11
CA GLY A 29 25.38 5.24 36.52
C GLY A 29 25.75 4.19 35.48
N ALA A 30 25.09 4.23 34.32
CA ALA A 30 25.73 3.79 33.08
C ALA A 30 25.69 4.96 32.10
N LYS A 31 26.85 5.60 31.89
CA LYS A 31 27.07 6.60 30.84
C LYS A 31 26.63 5.97 29.52
N ARG A 32 25.49 6.44 29.01
CA ARG A 32 25.04 6.17 27.64
C ARG A 32 26.07 6.79 26.71
N GLN A 33 27.04 5.98 26.28
CA GLN A 33 27.92 6.34 25.17
C GLN A 33 27.00 6.64 23.99
N LYS A 34 26.91 7.93 23.62
CA LYS A 34 26.39 8.33 22.33
C LYS A 34 27.35 7.74 21.32
N SER A 35 27.05 6.55 20.81
CA SER A 35 27.63 6.09 19.56
C SER A 35 27.26 7.17 18.54
N ALA A 36 28.24 7.98 18.15
CA ALA A 36 28.14 8.80 16.97
C ALA A 36 27.87 7.83 15.82
N SER A 37 26.60 7.60 15.51
CA SER A 37 26.25 6.97 14.24
C SER A 37 26.73 7.97 13.21
N SER A 38 27.87 7.68 12.60
CA SER A 38 28.33 8.31 11.39
C SER A 38 27.11 8.38 10.47
N GLY A 39 26.56 9.58 10.33
CA GLY A 39 25.35 9.83 9.57
C GLY A 39 25.66 9.60 8.11
N GLN A 40 25.76 8.34 7.68
CA GLN A 40 25.80 8.04 6.28
C GLN A 40 24.46 8.54 5.70
N PRO A 41 24.49 9.49 4.76
CA PRO A 41 23.27 9.95 4.14
C PRO A 41 22.62 8.73 3.48
N LYS A 42 21.37 8.43 3.86
CA LYS A 42 20.60 7.34 3.23
C LYS A 42 20.62 7.57 1.72
N LYS A 43 21.38 6.74 0.99
CA LYS A 43 21.45 6.79 -0.48
C LYS A 43 20.02 6.73 -1.01
N LYS A 44 19.56 7.82 -1.63
CA LYS A 44 18.28 7.84 -2.37
C LYS A 44 18.35 6.71 -3.39
N LYS A 45 17.48 5.69 -3.25
CA LYS A 45 17.36 4.63 -4.26
C LYS A 45 17.03 5.31 -5.59
N ARG A 46 17.97 5.26 -6.54
CA ARG A 46 17.72 5.67 -7.92
C ARG A 46 16.63 4.75 -8.45
N ARG A 47 15.54 5.31 -8.99
CA ARG A 47 14.54 4.48 -9.68
C ARG A 47 15.24 3.74 -10.82
N SER A 48 14.87 2.48 -11.04
CA SER A 48 15.27 1.74 -12.24
C SER A 48 14.83 2.55 -13.47
N LYS A 49 15.61 2.46 -14.56
CA LYS A 49 15.25 3.11 -15.82
C LYS A 49 13.87 2.61 -16.26
N ALA A 50 13.09 3.49 -16.90
CA ALA A 50 11.85 3.07 -17.53
C ALA A 50 12.16 2.01 -18.59
N GLU A 51 11.40 0.92 -18.57
CA GLU A 51 11.50 -0.12 -19.59
C GLU A 51 10.89 0.41 -20.89
N PRO A 52 11.56 0.26 -22.05
CA PRO A 52 10.98 0.64 -23.33
C PRO A 52 9.81 -0.31 -23.66
N VAL A 53 8.74 0.22 -24.23
CA VAL A 53 7.65 -0.59 -24.78
C VAL A 53 8.04 -1.02 -26.18
N LEU A 54 8.03 -2.32 -26.46
CA LEU A 54 8.35 -2.83 -27.78
C LEU A 54 7.09 -2.92 -28.66
N PRO A 55 7.23 -2.78 -29.99
CA PRO A 55 6.10 -2.98 -30.91
C PRO A 55 5.49 -4.37 -30.76
N GLY A 56 4.17 -4.44 -30.61
CA GLY A 56 3.41 -5.67 -30.42
C GLY A 56 3.45 -6.24 -29.01
N GLN A 57 4.14 -5.60 -28.06
CA GLN A 57 4.22 -6.08 -26.69
C GLN A 57 2.88 -5.91 -25.95
N LEU A 58 2.48 -6.95 -25.22
CA LEU A 58 1.37 -6.87 -24.27
C LEU A 58 1.86 -6.20 -22.99
N VAL A 59 1.26 -5.06 -22.65
CA VAL A 59 1.62 -4.26 -21.48
C VAL A 59 0.45 -4.26 -20.50
N PHE A 60 0.78 -4.54 -19.24
CA PHE A 60 -0.12 -4.33 -18.11
C PHE A 60 0.27 -3.05 -17.38
N ALA A 61 -0.59 -2.04 -17.45
CA ALA A 61 -0.39 -0.77 -16.77
C ALA A 61 -1.37 -0.64 -15.60
N GLU A 62 -0.85 -0.13 -14.48
CA GLU A 62 -1.64 0.30 -13.34
C GLU A 62 -1.35 1.78 -13.09
N ALA A 63 -2.40 2.59 -13.01
CA ALA A 63 -2.27 3.97 -12.59
C ALA A 63 -3.11 4.19 -11.32
N ARG A 64 -2.44 4.75 -10.30
CA ARG A 64 -3.06 5.12 -9.03
C ARG A 64 -3.34 6.61 -9.02
N ILE A 65 -4.53 6.98 -8.56
CA ILE A 65 -4.87 8.38 -8.31
C ILE A 65 -4.00 8.86 -7.15
N GLN A 66 -3.28 9.96 -7.35
CA GLN A 66 -2.48 10.56 -6.28
C GLN A 66 -3.42 11.02 -5.16
N ASP A 67 -2.98 10.87 -3.92
CA ASP A 67 -3.71 11.15 -2.66
C ASP A 67 -4.69 10.10 -2.15
N GLY A 68 -4.91 8.99 -2.87
CA GLY A 68 -5.76 7.88 -2.37
C GLY A 68 -7.20 8.28 -2.07
N ARG A 69 -7.65 9.43 -2.58
CA ARG A 69 -9.03 9.92 -2.43
C ARG A 69 -9.88 9.38 -3.59
N HIS A 70 -11.11 9.02 -3.25
CA HIS A 70 -12.03 8.26 -4.11
C HIS A 70 -12.72 9.18 -5.12
N TRP A 71 -12.02 9.60 -6.16
CA TRP A 71 -12.57 10.55 -7.15
C TRP A 71 -13.19 9.87 -8.38
N LEU A 72 -12.85 8.60 -8.63
CA LEU A 72 -13.60 7.77 -9.57
C LEU A 72 -14.58 6.91 -8.78
N ARG A 73 -15.84 7.33 -8.65
CA ARG A 73 -16.89 6.35 -8.33
C ARG A 73 -17.15 5.59 -9.64
N PRO A 74 -16.97 4.26 -9.71
CA PRO A 74 -17.23 3.48 -10.91
C PRO A 74 -18.74 3.34 -11.11
N ASP A 75 -19.38 4.45 -11.47
CA ASP A 75 -20.76 4.53 -11.91
C ASP A 75 -20.82 4.29 -13.43
N ALA A 76 -21.99 3.91 -13.95
CA ALA A 76 -22.18 3.59 -15.35
C ALA A 76 -21.73 4.73 -16.28
N VAL A 77 -22.03 5.98 -15.91
CA VAL A 77 -21.64 7.18 -16.67
C VAL A 77 -20.12 7.36 -16.71
N VAL A 78 -19.45 7.20 -15.57
CA VAL A 78 -17.99 7.36 -15.46
C VAL A 78 -17.27 6.26 -16.24
N VAL A 79 -17.72 5.01 -16.11
CA VAL A 79 -17.17 3.89 -16.86
C VAL A 79 -17.33 4.11 -18.37
N LEU A 80 -18.47 4.62 -18.82
CA LEU A 80 -18.70 4.93 -20.23
C LEU A 80 -17.77 6.04 -20.73
N LEU A 81 -17.63 7.13 -19.96
CA LEU A 81 -16.74 8.25 -20.30
C LEU A 81 -15.29 7.78 -20.41
N VAL A 82 -14.81 6.98 -19.45
CA VAL A 82 -13.45 6.44 -19.46
C VAL A 82 -13.25 5.51 -20.66
N LYS A 83 -14.19 4.60 -20.95
CA LYS A 83 -14.13 3.73 -22.14
C LYS A 83 -14.08 4.53 -23.43
N PHE A 84 -14.90 5.59 -23.54
CA PHE A 84 -14.93 6.45 -24.71
C PHE A 84 -13.58 7.15 -24.92
N LEU A 85 -13.03 7.77 -23.87
CA LEU A 85 -11.71 8.40 -23.93
C LEU A 85 -10.62 7.40 -24.33
N LEU A 86 -10.63 6.21 -23.72
CA LEU A 86 -9.71 5.13 -24.05
C LEU A 86 -9.83 4.70 -25.51
N ALA A 87 -11.04 4.58 -26.06
CA ALA A 87 -11.24 4.25 -27.47
C ALA A 87 -10.69 5.33 -28.42
N VAL A 88 -10.89 6.61 -28.07
CA VAL A 88 -10.32 7.74 -28.83
C VAL A 88 -8.80 7.70 -28.82
N TYR A 89 -8.19 7.50 -27.65
CA TYR A 89 -6.73 7.43 -27.52
C TYR A 89 -6.14 6.17 -28.17
N ALA A 90 -6.82 5.03 -28.05
CA ALA A 90 -6.42 3.79 -28.70
C ALA A 90 -6.34 3.99 -30.23
N THR A 91 -7.32 4.67 -30.81
CA THR A 91 -7.32 4.99 -32.24
C THR A 91 -6.20 5.96 -32.61
N LYS A 92 -6.01 7.01 -31.81
CA LYS A 92 -5.00 8.05 -32.07
C LYS A 92 -3.56 7.50 -32.02
N TYR A 93 -3.27 6.66 -31.04
CA TYR A 93 -1.92 6.13 -30.79
C TYR A 93 -1.69 4.74 -31.39
N GLY A 94 -2.73 4.06 -31.90
CA GLY A 94 -2.60 2.71 -32.45
C GLY A 94 -2.48 1.63 -31.39
N MET A 95 -3.13 1.81 -30.24
CA MET A 95 -3.16 0.82 -29.16
C MET A 95 -4.35 -0.13 -29.34
N LYS A 96 -4.17 -1.41 -29.03
CA LYS A 96 -5.25 -2.40 -28.91
C LYS A 96 -5.57 -2.63 -27.44
N LEU A 97 -6.80 -2.33 -27.03
CA LEU A 97 -7.24 -2.52 -25.65
C LEU A 97 -7.83 -3.92 -25.47
N HIS A 98 -7.33 -4.65 -24.47
CA HIS A 98 -7.79 -6.01 -24.17
C HIS A 98 -8.66 -6.05 -22.92
N GLY A 99 -8.35 -5.21 -21.93
CA GLY A 99 -9.06 -5.21 -20.66
C GLY A 99 -8.90 -3.91 -19.88
N LEU A 100 -9.98 -3.52 -19.22
CA LEU A 100 -10.03 -2.36 -18.33
C LEU A 100 -10.74 -2.76 -17.04
N VAL A 101 -10.08 -2.56 -15.90
CA VAL A 101 -10.69 -2.68 -14.58
C VAL A 101 -10.59 -1.32 -13.90
N LEU A 102 -11.74 -0.70 -13.66
CA LEU A 102 -11.84 0.57 -12.95
C LEU A 102 -12.19 0.31 -11.49
N MET A 103 -11.33 0.78 -10.59
CA MET A 103 -11.59 0.81 -9.16
C MET A 103 -11.69 2.26 -8.68
N SER A 104 -12.06 2.44 -7.41
CA SER A 104 -12.28 3.77 -6.86
C SER A 104 -11.02 4.61 -6.65
N THR A 105 -9.86 3.96 -6.62
CA THR A 105 -8.56 4.55 -6.29
C THR A 105 -7.51 4.38 -7.39
N HIS A 106 -7.72 3.43 -8.30
CA HIS A 106 -6.79 3.07 -9.35
C HIS A 106 -7.51 2.34 -10.49
N TYR A 107 -6.83 2.18 -11.61
CA TYR A 107 -7.31 1.34 -12.70
C TYR A 107 -6.19 0.43 -13.22
N HIS A 108 -6.61 -0.72 -13.74
CA HIS A 108 -5.76 -1.64 -14.47
C HIS A 108 -6.13 -1.61 -15.93
N LEU A 109 -5.10 -1.51 -16.78
CA LEU A 109 -5.24 -1.49 -18.22
C LEU A 109 -4.34 -2.56 -18.83
N LEU A 110 -4.94 -3.43 -19.63
CA LEU A 110 -4.21 -4.39 -20.45
C LEU A 110 -4.34 -3.97 -21.92
N PHE A 111 -3.21 -3.65 -22.53
CA PHE A 111 -3.18 -3.16 -23.92
C PHE A 111 -1.95 -3.67 -24.66
N THR A 112 -2.04 -3.67 -25.99
CA THR A 112 -0.90 -3.88 -26.88
C THR A 112 -0.63 -2.61 -27.65
N ASP A 113 0.62 -2.13 -27.60
CA ASP A 113 1.06 -1.05 -28.46
C ASP A 113 1.53 -1.63 -29.80
N VAL A 114 0.94 -1.20 -30.92
CA VAL A 114 1.33 -1.70 -32.25
C VAL A 114 2.58 -0.98 -32.77
N ARG A 115 2.87 0.23 -32.28
CA ARG A 115 3.94 1.10 -32.78
C ARG A 115 5.20 1.05 -31.90
N GLY A 116 5.07 0.69 -30.63
CA GLY A 116 6.13 0.79 -29.61
C GLY A 116 6.37 2.23 -29.18
#